data_AF-A0A1V6FER2-F1
#
_entry.id   AF-A0A1V6FER2-F1
#
_cell.length_a   1.000
_cell.length_b   1.000
_cell.length_c   1.000
_cell.angle_alpha   90.00
_cell.angle_beta   90.00
_cell.angle_gamma   90.00
#
_symmetry.space_group_name_H-M   'P 1'
#
loop_
_entity.id
_entity.type
_entity.pdbx_description
1 polymer ?
#
loop_
_entity_poly.entity_id
_entity_poly.type
_entity_poly.pdbx_seq_one_letter_code
_entity_poly.pdbx_strand_id
1 'polypeptide(L)'
;MKEISSIAMNKNLYNEIIRYISELTSQRFYYLNLADDIANSILVSFMNSSTFTDPTGYSKDYIKSVFPKAVEDVFSYYQKVTLQYCLTKTNDHSVSEDISQEAIRQLLSSKNKINDVYSWLRQVTHNLICKHYKFKANEKDLHNLLYMETSSLQNVMESGKIIDIEGLDPLKKKKILASQEYRDYCAMLSFNSIKEYASSMNVSEKVAQKRKERVIRNIKSKILLAIGWEASREILSYNQYNAIQKFIRELLKIGCNGEDIKQNSKLNPKLAQVMKGIERIDDWGITMVDNCKFRLYLFHLSRDKQPITTTFYIVLNEKNHISVESCKKNEYIGVHPIPANIQILKEKGKSLWSYEKIISLLK
;
A
#
# COMPACT_ATOMS: atom_id res chain seq x y z
N MET A 1 0.07 11.10 68.21
CA MET A 1 -0.11 12.06 67.11
C MET A 1 1.26 12.56 66.71
N LYS A 2 1.75 12.22 65.51
CA LYS A 2 2.97 12.81 64.97
C LYS A 2 2.56 14.12 64.30
N GLU A 3 3.09 15.23 64.79
CA GLU A 3 2.96 16.53 64.15
C GLU A 3 3.50 16.42 62.72
N ILE A 4 2.63 16.70 61.76
CA ILE A 4 3.04 16.98 60.39
C ILE A 4 3.60 18.40 60.43
N SER A 5 4.92 18.52 60.55
CA SER A 5 5.61 19.80 60.41
C SER A 5 5.38 20.30 58.98
N SER A 6 4.56 21.35 58.82
CA SER A 6 4.47 22.04 57.54
C SER A 6 5.82 22.69 57.25
N ILE A 7 6.50 22.24 56.20
CA ILE A 7 7.75 22.84 55.74
C ILE A 7 7.41 24.23 55.19
N ALA A 8 7.69 25.28 55.97
CA ALA A 8 7.57 26.66 55.50
C ALA A 8 8.80 26.99 54.65
N MET A 9 8.67 26.90 53.32
CA MET A 9 9.71 27.33 52.38
C MET A 9 9.86 28.85 52.45
N ASN A 10 11.10 29.36 52.56
CA ASN A 10 11.36 30.80 52.55
C ASN A 10 10.93 31.41 51.21
N LYS A 11 10.11 32.47 51.23
CA LYS A 11 9.58 33.17 50.05
C LYS A 11 10.67 33.62 49.07
N ASN A 12 11.84 34.04 49.58
CA ASN A 12 12.96 34.47 48.74
C ASN A 12 13.59 33.30 47.99
N LEU A 13 13.74 32.15 48.66
CA LEU A 13 14.24 30.92 48.05
C LEU A 13 13.27 30.37 47.00
N TYR A 14 11.97 30.36 47.30
CA TYR A 14 10.93 29.97 46.34
C TYR A 14 11.01 30.81 45.06
N ASN A 15 11.09 32.14 45.18
CA ASN A 15 11.20 33.04 44.04
C ASN A 15 12.48 32.81 43.22
N GLU A 16 13.60 32.51 43.86
CA GLU A 16 14.86 32.23 43.18
C GLU A 16 14.80 30.93 42.36
N ILE A 17 14.18 29.88 42.91
CA ILE A 17 13.98 28.59 42.24
C ILE A 17 13.06 28.74 41.03
N ILE A 18 11.91 29.42 41.20
CA ILE A 18 10.97 29.67 40.11
C ILE A 18 11.63 30.47 38.99
N ARG A 19 12.41 31.50 39.32
CA ARG A 19 13.15 32.30 38.33
C ARG A 19 14.14 31.42 37.55
N TYR A 20 14.90 30.58 38.24
CA TYR A 20 15.89 29.72 37.60
C TYR A 20 15.25 28.66 36.69
N ILE A 21 14.13 28.05 37.10
CA ILE A 21 13.36 27.11 36.27
C ILE A 21 12.78 27.83 35.04
N SER A 22 12.29 29.06 35.21
CA SER A 22 11.73 29.87 34.13
C SER A 22 12.79 30.22 33.09
N GLU A 23 13.99 30.60 33.51
CA GLU A 23 15.12 30.86 32.62
C GLU A 23 15.54 29.59 31.86
N LEU A 24 15.73 28.47 32.56
CA LEU A 24 16.15 27.20 31.96
C LEU A 24 15.10 26.67 30.97
N THR A 25 13.82 26.80 31.31
CA THR A 25 12.70 26.41 30.43
C THR A 25 12.63 27.31 29.20
N SER A 26 12.73 28.63 29.37
CA SER A 26 12.66 29.58 28.24
C SER A 26 13.81 29.41 27.25
N GLN A 27 15.00 29.01 27.73
CA GLN A 27 16.15 28.72 26.88
C GLN A 27 15.97 27.44 26.06
N ARG A 28 15.39 26.38 26.66
CA ARG A 28 15.27 25.06 26.02
C ARG A 28 13.97 24.87 25.24
N PHE A 29 12.89 25.54 25.65
CA PHE A 29 11.54 25.41 25.12
C PHE A 29 11.00 26.78 24.69
N TYR A 30 11.74 27.48 23.83
CA TYR A 30 11.45 28.87 23.42
C TYR A 30 10.01 29.12 22.94
N TYR A 31 9.40 28.12 22.28
CA TYR A 31 8.05 28.21 21.73
C TYR A 31 6.96 27.70 22.67
N LEU A 32 7.30 27.11 23.81
CA LEU A 32 6.33 26.48 24.71
C LEU A 32 6.39 27.12 26.10
N ASN A 33 5.25 27.62 26.57
CA ASN A 33 5.13 28.13 27.93
C ASN A 33 4.94 26.98 28.93
N LEU A 34 6.05 26.38 29.38
CA LEU A 34 6.06 25.20 30.27
C LEU A 34 6.58 25.50 31.69
N ALA A 35 6.99 26.74 31.96
CA ALA A 35 7.72 27.08 33.19
C ALA A 35 6.94 26.71 34.46
N ASP A 36 5.65 27.03 34.49
CA ASP A 36 4.78 26.74 35.63
C ASP A 36 4.53 25.24 35.81
N ASP A 37 4.30 24.50 34.72
CA ASP A 37 4.05 23.05 34.77
C ASP A 37 5.31 22.28 35.23
N ILE A 38 6.50 22.67 34.75
CA ILE A 38 7.78 22.08 35.17
C ILE A 38 8.09 22.47 36.63
N ALA A 39 7.86 23.72 37.02
CA ALA A 39 8.03 24.16 38.39
C ALA A 39 7.12 23.39 39.35
N ASN A 40 5.84 23.21 39.00
CA ASN A 40 4.90 22.44 39.79
C ASN A 40 5.32 20.96 39.90
N SER A 41 5.79 20.34 38.81
CA SER A 41 6.31 18.97 38.85
C SER A 41 7.49 18.82 39.83
N ILE A 42 8.46 19.75 39.77
CA ILE A 42 9.62 19.78 40.66
C ILE A 42 9.19 20.01 42.11
N LEU A 43 8.30 20.97 42.37
CA LEU A 43 7.79 21.29 43.72
C LEU A 43 6.98 20.15 44.33
N VAL A 44 6.16 19.44 43.54
CA VAL A 44 5.42 18.27 44.02
C VAL A 44 6.37 17.11 44.32
N SER A 45 7.40 16.89 43.50
CA SER A 45 8.45 15.91 43.80
C SER A 45 9.17 16.23 45.11
N PHE A 46 9.49 17.51 45.34
CA PHE A 46 10.09 18.01 46.58
C PHE A 46 9.23 17.74 47.82
N MET A 47 7.92 17.96 47.75
CA MET A 47 7.01 17.73 48.88
C MET A 47 6.88 16.24 49.24
N ASN A 48 7.12 15.34 48.28
CA ASN A 48 6.97 13.90 48.45
C ASN A 48 8.26 13.16 48.82
N SER A 49 9.44 13.79 48.69
CA SER A 49 10.71 13.17 49.07
C SER A 49 10.93 13.22 50.60
N SER A 50 10.98 12.06 51.25
CA SER A 50 11.16 11.88 52.70
C SER A 50 12.58 12.15 53.22
N THR A 51 13.50 12.57 52.36
CA THR A 51 14.86 13.02 52.70
C THR A 51 14.86 14.52 52.97
N PHE A 52 14.36 14.92 54.14
CA PHE A 52 14.39 16.31 54.59
C PHE A 52 15.38 16.44 55.75
N THR A 53 16.64 16.75 55.45
CA THR A 53 17.66 16.97 56.49
C THR A 53 18.51 18.22 56.31
N ASP A 54 18.40 19.00 55.23
CA ASP A 54 19.12 20.28 55.15
C ASP A 54 18.40 21.36 54.29
N PRO A 55 17.93 22.47 54.89
CA PRO A 55 17.29 23.57 54.18
C PRO A 55 18.28 24.48 53.42
N THR A 56 19.59 24.20 53.46
CA THR A 56 20.61 25.03 52.80
C THR A 56 21.14 24.42 51.48
N GLY A 57 20.75 23.18 51.17
CA GLY A 57 21.19 22.41 49.99
C GLY A 57 20.44 22.69 48.68
N TYR A 58 19.73 23.81 48.55
CA TYR A 58 18.98 24.17 47.34
C TYR A 58 19.87 24.81 46.28
N SER A 59 20.91 24.08 45.87
CA SER A 59 21.81 24.56 44.82
C SER A 59 21.13 24.49 43.44
N LYS A 60 21.53 25.38 42.54
CA LYS A 60 21.21 25.31 41.11
C LYS A 60 21.54 23.93 40.51
N ASP A 61 22.48 23.19 41.11
CA ASP A 61 22.90 21.86 40.67
C ASP A 61 21.86 20.78 40.99
N TYR A 62 21.13 20.89 42.11
CA TYR A 62 19.99 20.02 42.37
C TYR A 62 18.89 20.24 41.32
N ILE A 63 18.52 21.50 41.04
CA ILE A 63 17.49 21.78 40.03
C ILE A 63 17.89 21.23 38.66
N LYS A 64 19.17 21.36 38.28
CA LYS A 64 19.69 20.76 37.04
C LYS A 64 19.56 19.24 37.00
N SER A 65 19.74 18.55 38.13
CA SER A 65 19.67 17.08 38.17
C SER A 65 18.24 16.55 38.07
N VAL A 66 17.25 17.26 38.63
CA VAL A 66 15.83 16.85 38.60
C VAL A 66 15.04 17.38 37.39
N PHE A 67 15.52 18.45 36.75
CA PHE A 67 14.82 19.09 35.61
C PHE A 67 14.51 18.14 34.44
N PRO A 68 15.43 17.25 33.98
CA PRO A 68 15.11 16.29 32.92
C PRO A 68 13.90 15.42 33.23
N LYS A 69 13.85 14.89 34.46
CA LYS A 69 12.77 14.02 34.91
C LYS A 69 11.43 14.77 35.01
N ALA A 70 11.46 16.01 35.51
CA ALA A 70 10.28 16.85 35.58
C ALA A 70 9.70 17.16 34.18
N VAL A 71 10.57 17.40 33.20
CA VAL A 71 10.15 17.57 31.80
C VAL A 71 9.47 16.31 31.28
N GLU A 72 10.06 15.13 31.48
CA GLU A 72 9.45 13.85 31.07
C GLU A 72 8.07 13.65 31.69
N ASP A 73 7.92 13.99 32.98
CA ASP A 73 6.67 13.80 33.71
C ASP A 73 5.57 14.77 33.21
N VAL A 74 5.93 16.01 32.86
CA VAL A 74 5.00 16.97 32.24
C VAL A 74 4.50 16.47 30.88
N PHE A 75 5.40 16.02 30.00
CA PHE A 75 4.98 15.50 28.68
C PHE A 75 4.22 14.17 28.77
N SER A 76 4.59 13.31 29.73
CA SER A 76 3.83 12.10 30.05
C SER A 76 2.41 12.43 30.53
N TYR A 77 2.26 13.46 31.36
CA TYR A 77 0.95 13.95 31.78
C TYR A 77 0.12 14.48 30.61
N TYR A 78 0.69 15.33 29.76
CA TYR A 78 0.02 15.82 28.56
C TYR A 78 -0.42 14.69 27.63
N GLN A 79 0.44 13.69 27.42
CA GLN A 79 0.10 12.51 26.61
C GLN A 79 -1.09 11.77 27.23
N LYS A 80 -1.08 11.55 28.56
CA LYS A 80 -2.15 10.85 29.27
C LYS A 80 -3.49 11.59 29.17
N VAL A 81 -3.50 12.91 29.34
CA VAL A 81 -4.71 13.73 29.18
C VAL A 81 -5.24 13.64 27.75
N THR A 82 -4.33 13.71 26.78
CA THR A 82 -4.65 13.59 25.36
C THR A 82 -5.22 12.22 25.01
N LEU A 83 -4.58 11.16 25.48
CA LEU A 83 -5.01 9.77 25.32
C LEU A 83 -6.41 9.56 25.88
N GLN A 84 -6.69 10.07 27.08
CA GLN A 84 -8.00 9.95 27.69
C GLN A 84 -9.07 10.67 26.84
N TYR A 85 -8.78 11.87 26.35
CA TYR A 85 -9.69 12.57 25.46
C TYR A 85 -9.93 11.78 24.17
N CYS A 86 -8.89 11.24 23.53
CA CYS A 86 -9.02 10.37 22.37
C CYS A 86 -9.90 9.16 22.64
N LEU A 87 -9.68 8.45 23.75
CA LEU A 87 -10.43 7.25 24.12
C LEU A 87 -11.93 7.54 24.21
N THR A 88 -12.33 8.69 24.77
CA THR A 88 -13.74 9.09 24.84
C THR A 88 -14.38 9.37 23.48
N LYS A 89 -13.58 9.54 22.42
CA LYS A 89 -14.06 9.86 21.07
C LYS A 89 -13.92 8.69 20.10
N THR A 90 -12.89 7.86 20.24
CA THR A 90 -12.59 6.78 19.31
C THR A 90 -13.09 5.42 19.79
N ASN A 91 -13.19 5.20 21.11
CA ASN A 91 -13.37 3.88 21.74
C ASN A 91 -12.35 2.82 21.28
N ASP A 92 -11.20 3.24 20.75
CA ASP A 92 -10.14 2.38 20.24
C ASP A 92 -8.82 2.78 20.89
N HIS A 93 -8.25 1.86 21.68
CA HIS A 93 -7.01 2.11 22.41
C HIS A 93 -5.82 2.37 21.48
N SER A 94 -5.68 1.57 20.42
CA SER A 94 -4.54 1.69 19.51
C SER A 94 -4.57 3.02 18.77
N VAL A 95 -5.73 3.39 18.22
CA VAL A 95 -5.90 4.66 17.51
C VAL A 95 -5.71 5.84 18.45
N SER A 96 -6.22 5.72 19.69
CA SER A 96 -6.06 6.77 20.70
C SER A 96 -4.61 6.99 21.08
N GLU A 97 -3.85 5.91 21.22
CA GLU A 97 -2.42 5.97 21.52
C GLU A 97 -1.65 6.66 20.38
N ASP A 98 -1.86 6.26 19.14
CA ASP A 98 -1.22 6.86 17.97
C ASP A 98 -1.53 8.36 17.86
N ILE A 99 -2.80 8.75 18.00
CA ILE A 99 -3.20 10.16 17.96
C ILE A 99 -2.59 10.95 19.12
N SER A 100 -2.56 10.37 20.33
CA SER A 100 -1.98 11.04 21.49
C SER A 100 -0.47 11.28 21.34
N GLN A 101 0.27 10.32 20.79
CA GLN A 101 1.69 10.46 20.51
C GLN A 101 1.95 11.49 19.41
N GLU A 102 1.13 11.48 18.36
CA GLU A 102 1.22 12.45 17.26
C GLU A 102 0.91 13.88 17.73
N ALA A 103 -0.05 14.07 18.63
CA ALA A 103 -0.35 15.39 19.21
C ALA A 103 0.86 15.95 20.00
N ILE A 104 1.51 15.12 20.82
CA ILE A 104 2.74 15.50 21.54
C ILE A 104 3.89 15.80 20.57
N ARG A 105 4.03 14.98 19.51
CA ARG A 105 5.04 15.23 18.47
C ARG A 105 4.81 16.58 17.79
N GLN A 106 3.57 16.92 17.45
CA GLN A 106 3.23 18.21 16.84
C GLN A 106 3.46 19.38 17.81
N LEU A 107 3.19 19.20 19.10
CA LEU A 107 3.49 20.20 20.13
C LEU A 107 4.99 20.52 20.14
N LEU A 108 5.82 19.48 20.23
CA LEU A 108 7.28 19.61 20.27
C LEU A 108 7.87 20.16 18.97
N SER A 109 7.25 19.86 17.82
CA SER A 109 7.69 20.35 16.51
C SER A 109 7.12 21.73 16.15
N SER A 110 6.35 22.37 17.04
CA SER A 110 5.71 23.66 16.75
C SER A 110 6.74 24.78 16.71
N LYS A 111 6.70 25.58 15.63
CA LYS A 111 7.50 26.81 15.49
C LYS A 111 6.75 28.07 15.91
N ASN A 112 5.52 27.92 16.40
CA ASN A 112 4.68 29.02 16.87
C ASN A 112 4.72 29.07 18.40
N LYS A 113 4.70 30.27 18.98
CA LYS A 113 4.58 30.44 20.42
C LYS A 113 3.23 29.93 20.91
N ILE A 114 3.25 29.00 21.87
CA ILE A 114 2.08 28.39 22.50
C ILE A 114 2.05 28.82 23.96
N ASN A 115 1.10 29.70 24.27
CA ASN A 115 0.94 30.24 25.62
C ASN A 115 0.10 29.33 26.51
N ASP A 116 -0.92 28.68 25.96
CA ASP A 116 -1.77 27.70 26.63
C ASP A 116 -1.62 26.33 25.95
N VAL A 117 -0.76 25.49 26.53
CA VAL A 117 -0.42 24.17 26.00
C VAL A 117 -1.60 23.21 26.08
N TYR A 118 -2.44 23.31 27.12
CA TYR A 118 -3.59 22.42 27.30
C TYR A 118 -4.67 22.66 26.25
N SER A 119 -5.06 23.92 26.03
CA SER A 119 -6.04 24.27 25.01
C SER A 119 -5.54 23.93 23.60
N TRP A 120 -4.26 24.19 23.34
CA TRP A 120 -3.62 23.85 22.08
C TRP A 120 -3.63 22.34 21.82
N LEU A 121 -3.20 21.54 22.80
CA LEU A 121 -3.21 20.08 22.69
C LEU A 121 -4.62 19.55 22.47
N ARG A 122 -5.62 20.08 23.19
CA ARG A 122 -7.02 19.68 23.01
C ARG A 122 -7.51 19.96 21.59
N GLN A 123 -7.19 21.12 21.03
CA GLN A 123 -7.56 21.49 19.66
C GLN A 123 -6.87 20.60 18.63
N VAL A 124 -5.55 20.40 18.74
CA VAL A 124 -4.79 19.57 17.80
C VAL A 124 -5.25 18.12 17.84
N THR A 125 -5.49 17.60 19.03
CA THR A 125 -6.01 16.24 19.22
C THR A 125 -7.38 16.09 18.57
N HIS A 126 -8.28 17.06 18.77
CA HIS A 126 -9.58 17.06 18.12
C HIS A 126 -9.45 17.06 16.58
N ASN A 127 -8.56 17.90 16.03
CA ASN A 127 -8.31 17.95 14.59
C ASN A 127 -7.75 16.62 14.06
N LEU A 128 -6.86 15.97 14.80
CA LEU A 128 -6.32 14.65 14.45
C LEU A 128 -7.40 13.57 14.46
N ILE A 129 -8.32 13.59 15.42
CA ILE A 129 -9.49 12.69 15.46
C ILE A 129 -10.38 12.94 14.23
N CYS A 130 -10.70 14.19 13.92
CA CYS A 130 -11.46 14.54 12.71
C CYS A 130 -10.78 14.02 11.44
N LYS A 131 -9.45 14.19 11.34
CA LYS A 131 -8.65 13.70 10.21
C LYS A 131 -8.69 12.18 10.10
N HIS A 132 -8.58 11.46 11.23
CA HIS A 132 -8.71 10.00 11.28
C HIS A 132 -10.06 9.53 10.71
N TYR A 133 -11.17 10.12 11.16
CA TYR A 133 -12.49 9.73 10.67
C TYR A 133 -12.75 10.10 9.22
N LYS A 134 -12.22 11.24 8.76
CA LYS A 134 -12.25 11.61 7.33
C LYS A 134 -11.50 10.58 6.48
N PHE A 135 -10.32 10.15 6.93
CA PHE A 135 -9.55 9.12 6.25
C PHE A 135 -10.28 7.78 6.25
N LYS A 136 -10.84 7.35 7.38
CA LYS A 136 -11.63 6.11 7.49
C LYS A 136 -12.86 6.10 6.57
N ALA A 137 -13.53 7.24 6.41
CA ALA A 137 -14.64 7.38 5.45
C ALA A 137 -14.14 7.18 4.01
N ASN A 138 -13.05 7.84 3.63
CA ASN A 138 -12.45 7.68 2.30
C ASN A 138 -11.98 6.23 2.05
N GLU A 139 -11.40 5.56 3.05
CA GLU A 139 -11.01 4.15 2.95
C GLU A 139 -12.22 3.24 2.75
N LYS A 140 -13.34 3.52 3.42
CA LYS A 140 -14.59 2.78 3.21
C LYS A 140 -15.12 2.96 1.78
N ASP A 141 -15.08 4.18 1.26
CA ASP A 141 -15.49 4.45 -0.12
C ASP A 141 -14.59 3.73 -1.12
N LEU A 142 -13.27 3.77 -0.92
CA LEU A 142 -12.31 3.02 -1.73
C LEU A 142 -12.54 1.51 -1.63
N HIS A 143 -12.75 0.98 -0.44
CA HIS A 143 -13.07 -0.43 -0.22
C HIS A 143 -14.32 -0.84 -1.00
N ASN A 144 -15.38 -0.03 -0.96
CA ASN A 144 -16.61 -0.32 -1.70
C ASN A 144 -16.37 -0.31 -3.22
N LEU A 145 -15.57 0.63 -3.74
CA LEU A 145 -15.18 0.66 -5.15
C LEU A 145 -14.40 -0.61 -5.55
N LEU A 146 -13.41 -1.00 -4.75
CA LEU A 146 -12.61 -2.21 -5.00
C LEU A 146 -13.47 -3.49 -4.91
N TYR A 147 -14.43 -3.53 -3.98
CA TYR A 147 -15.34 -4.66 -3.84
C TYR A 147 -16.26 -4.80 -5.07
N MET A 148 -16.81 -3.69 -5.58
CA MET A 148 -17.60 -3.67 -6.82
C MET A 148 -16.76 -4.03 -8.06
N GLU A 149 -15.50 -3.61 -8.12
CA GLU A 149 -14.59 -4.00 -9.19
C GLU A 149 -14.27 -5.50 -9.13
N THR A 150 -14.10 -6.06 -7.93
CA THR A 150 -13.84 -7.49 -7.72
C THR A 150 -15.02 -8.36 -8.17
N SER A 151 -16.26 -7.98 -7.85
CA SER A 151 -17.45 -8.73 -8.30
C SER A 151 -17.61 -8.68 -9.83
N SER A 152 -17.35 -7.51 -10.42
CA SER A 152 -17.34 -7.33 -11.88
C SER A 152 -16.27 -8.18 -12.56
N LEU A 153 -15.06 -8.24 -11.99
CA LEU A 153 -13.96 -9.09 -12.46
C LEU A 153 -14.33 -10.57 -12.43
N GLN A 154 -14.91 -11.06 -11.32
CA GLN A 154 -15.35 -12.45 -11.23
C GLN A 154 -16.38 -12.79 -12.31
N ASN A 155 -17.38 -11.93 -12.53
CA ASN A 155 -18.36 -12.11 -13.59
C ASN A 155 -17.71 -12.19 -14.99
N VAL A 156 -16.77 -11.28 -15.30
CA VAL A 156 -16.05 -11.26 -16.58
C VAL A 156 -15.18 -12.51 -16.76
N MET A 157 -14.57 -13.03 -15.69
CA MET A 157 -13.71 -14.21 -15.74
C MET A 157 -14.50 -15.52 -15.85
N GLU A 158 -15.73 -15.59 -15.31
CA GLU A 158 -16.56 -16.79 -15.36
C GLU A 158 -16.92 -17.18 -16.80
N SER A 159 -16.85 -18.49 -17.07
CA SER A 159 -17.20 -19.06 -18.38
C SER A 159 -18.72 -19.24 -18.49
N GLY A 160 -19.29 -18.85 -19.62
CA GLY A 160 -20.70 -19.16 -19.95
C GLY A 160 -21.77 -18.26 -19.34
N LYS A 161 -21.43 -17.34 -18.43
CA LYS A 161 -22.38 -16.32 -17.93
C LYS A 161 -22.48 -15.11 -18.85
N ILE A 162 -23.63 -14.43 -18.77
CA ILE A 162 -23.82 -13.11 -19.36
C ILE A 162 -22.89 -12.15 -18.64
N ILE A 163 -22.14 -11.38 -19.42
CA ILE A 163 -21.17 -10.40 -18.92
C ILE A 163 -21.96 -9.19 -18.47
N ASP A 164 -21.90 -8.92 -17.17
CA ASP A 164 -22.50 -7.75 -16.54
C ASP A 164 -21.46 -6.63 -16.43
N ILE A 165 -21.88 -5.42 -16.80
CA ILE A 165 -21.06 -4.20 -16.77
C ILE A 165 -21.64 -3.14 -15.83
N GLU A 166 -22.71 -3.44 -15.09
CA GLU A 166 -23.36 -2.50 -14.18
C GLU A 166 -22.45 -2.10 -13.01
N GLY A 167 -21.60 -3.01 -12.53
CA GLY A 167 -20.64 -2.76 -11.43
C GLY A 167 -19.38 -1.97 -11.82
N LEU A 168 -19.23 -1.57 -13.09
CA LEU A 168 -18.06 -0.84 -13.56
C LEU A 168 -18.18 0.67 -13.29
N ASP A 169 -17.04 1.32 -13.05
CA ASP A 169 -16.93 2.78 -12.98
C ASP A 169 -17.66 3.46 -14.16
N PRO A 170 -18.45 4.54 -13.93
CA PRO A 170 -19.28 5.16 -14.97
C PRO A 170 -18.51 5.60 -16.22
N LEU A 171 -17.28 6.10 -16.07
CA LEU A 171 -16.46 6.53 -17.21
C LEU A 171 -15.96 5.32 -18.01
N LYS A 172 -15.52 4.25 -17.33
CA LYS A 172 -15.16 2.98 -17.98
C LYS A 172 -16.36 2.36 -18.69
N LYS A 173 -17.52 2.31 -18.03
CA LYS A 173 -18.79 1.80 -18.59
C LYS A 173 -19.17 2.52 -19.87
N LYS A 174 -19.14 3.87 -19.87
CA LYS A 174 -19.46 4.67 -21.06
C LYS A 174 -18.56 4.34 -22.26
N LYS A 175 -17.26 4.12 -22.04
CA LYS A 175 -16.32 3.70 -23.10
C LYS A 175 -16.66 2.32 -23.66
N ILE A 176 -17.06 1.38 -22.80
CA ILE A 176 -17.46 0.03 -23.22
C ILE A 176 -18.76 0.08 -24.04
N LEU A 177 -19.78 0.80 -23.57
CA LEU A 177 -21.07 0.96 -24.26
C LEU A 177 -20.92 1.55 -25.68
N ALA A 178 -19.96 2.44 -25.89
CA ALA A 178 -19.67 3.04 -27.19
C ALA A 178 -18.91 2.10 -28.15
N SER A 179 -18.37 0.98 -27.66
CA SER A 179 -17.48 0.10 -28.43
C SER A 179 -18.22 -0.78 -29.43
N GLN A 180 -17.52 -1.20 -30.51
CA GLN A 180 -18.07 -2.16 -31.46
C GLN A 180 -18.20 -3.55 -30.81
N GLU A 181 -17.26 -3.91 -29.94
CA GLU A 181 -17.27 -5.18 -29.24
C GLU A 181 -18.53 -5.36 -28.39
N TYR A 182 -19.02 -4.29 -27.76
CA TYR A 182 -20.25 -4.32 -26.99
C TYR A 182 -21.49 -4.43 -27.89
N ARG A 183 -21.52 -3.70 -29.01
CA ARG A 183 -22.60 -3.83 -30.01
C ARG A 183 -22.70 -5.26 -30.57
N ASP A 184 -21.56 -5.85 -30.93
CA ASP A 184 -21.49 -7.23 -31.41
C ASP A 184 -21.97 -8.22 -30.33
N TYR A 185 -21.65 -7.96 -29.06
CA TYR A 185 -22.11 -8.76 -27.93
C TYR A 185 -23.62 -8.69 -27.73
N CYS A 186 -24.21 -7.49 -27.74
CA CYS A 186 -25.66 -7.30 -27.65
C CYS A 186 -26.40 -7.96 -28.82
N ALA A 187 -25.89 -7.79 -30.04
CA ALA A 187 -26.46 -8.43 -31.24
C ALA A 187 -26.37 -9.97 -31.16
N MET A 188 -25.32 -10.52 -30.56
CA MET A 188 -25.23 -11.96 -30.33
C MET A 188 -26.22 -12.43 -29.24
N LEU A 189 -26.48 -11.62 -28.21
CA LEU A 189 -27.42 -11.95 -27.13
C LEU A 189 -28.90 -11.86 -27.55
N SER A 190 -29.23 -11.20 -28.66
CA SER A 190 -30.62 -11.09 -29.13
C SER A 190 -31.21 -12.41 -29.64
N PHE A 191 -30.40 -13.47 -29.77
CA PHE A 191 -30.84 -14.80 -30.19
C PHE A 191 -30.91 -15.75 -28.99
N ASN A 192 -32.00 -16.51 -28.87
CA ASN A 192 -32.25 -17.38 -27.72
C ASN A 192 -31.41 -18.66 -27.75
N SER A 193 -30.92 -19.06 -28.93
CA SER A 193 -30.11 -20.26 -29.09
C SER A 193 -29.03 -20.10 -30.16
N ILE A 194 -27.98 -20.93 -30.07
CA ILE A 194 -26.94 -21.00 -31.11
C ILE A 194 -27.54 -21.44 -32.46
N LYS A 195 -28.62 -22.23 -32.45
CA LYS A 195 -29.33 -22.65 -33.67
C LYS A 195 -29.95 -21.48 -34.40
N GLU A 196 -30.69 -20.65 -33.67
CA GLU A 196 -31.32 -19.43 -34.19
C GLU A 196 -30.26 -18.44 -34.70
N TYR A 197 -29.17 -18.29 -33.96
CA TYR A 197 -28.04 -17.48 -34.39
C TYR A 197 -27.35 -18.03 -35.65
N ALA A 198 -27.25 -19.36 -35.79
CA ALA A 198 -26.71 -20.01 -36.98
C ALA A 198 -27.61 -19.81 -38.20
N SER A 199 -28.93 -19.97 -38.04
CA SER A 199 -29.93 -19.76 -39.07
C SER A 199 -29.98 -18.32 -39.58
N SER A 200 -29.99 -17.33 -38.68
CA SER A 200 -30.00 -15.91 -39.06
C SER A 200 -28.76 -15.49 -39.86
N MET A 201 -27.62 -16.13 -39.59
CA MET A 201 -26.35 -15.86 -40.25
C MET A 201 -26.08 -16.79 -41.45
N ASN A 202 -26.99 -17.71 -41.77
CA ASN A 202 -26.85 -18.75 -42.79
C ASN A 202 -25.53 -19.55 -42.70
N VAL A 203 -25.21 -20.05 -41.50
CA VAL A 203 -24.00 -20.86 -41.25
C VAL A 203 -24.32 -22.10 -40.42
N SER A 204 -23.36 -23.04 -40.31
CA SER A 204 -23.51 -24.18 -39.40
C SER A 204 -23.41 -23.77 -37.93
N GLU A 205 -24.05 -24.54 -37.04
CA GLU A 205 -23.99 -24.32 -35.58
C GLU A 205 -22.55 -24.25 -35.06
N LYS A 206 -21.63 -25.07 -35.61
CA LYS A 206 -20.20 -25.05 -35.25
C LYS A 206 -19.54 -23.71 -35.60
N VAL A 207 -19.87 -23.12 -36.75
CA VAL A 207 -19.35 -21.80 -37.14
C VAL A 207 -19.97 -20.70 -36.28
N ALA A 208 -21.28 -20.79 -35.99
CA ALA A 208 -21.96 -19.85 -35.09
C ALA A 208 -21.37 -19.88 -33.68
N GLN A 209 -21.07 -21.07 -33.14
CA GLN A 209 -20.42 -21.26 -31.85
C GLN A 209 -19.03 -20.60 -31.81
N LYS A 210 -18.22 -20.82 -32.85
CA LYS A 210 -16.90 -20.17 -32.97
C LYS A 210 -17.02 -18.63 -33.05
N ARG A 211 -18.04 -18.11 -33.74
CA ARG A 211 -18.33 -16.67 -33.79
C ARG A 211 -18.75 -16.13 -32.42
N LYS A 212 -19.58 -16.87 -31.68
CA LYS A 212 -19.96 -16.55 -30.29
C LYS A 212 -18.73 -16.47 -29.38
N GLU A 213 -17.84 -17.46 -29.42
CA GLU A 213 -16.59 -17.46 -28.64
C GLU A 213 -15.70 -16.25 -28.99
N ARG A 214 -15.63 -15.89 -30.27
CA ARG A 214 -14.91 -14.69 -30.72
C ARG A 214 -15.50 -13.41 -30.11
N VAL A 215 -16.82 -13.23 -30.19
CA VAL A 215 -17.51 -12.05 -29.64
C VAL A 215 -17.28 -11.97 -28.13
N ILE A 216 -17.48 -13.06 -27.40
CA ILE A 216 -17.25 -13.14 -25.95
C ILE A 216 -15.80 -12.76 -25.60
N ARG A 217 -14.83 -13.33 -26.31
CA ARG A 217 -13.42 -13.01 -26.04
C ARG A 217 -13.08 -11.55 -26.29
N ASN A 218 -13.60 -10.97 -27.36
CA ASN A 218 -13.36 -9.58 -27.70
C ASN A 218 -13.93 -8.62 -26.65
N ILE A 219 -15.17 -8.84 -26.20
CA ILE A 219 -15.76 -7.98 -25.16
C ILE A 219 -15.06 -8.18 -23.80
N LYS A 220 -14.66 -9.41 -23.44
CA LYS A 220 -13.86 -9.67 -22.23
C LYS A 220 -12.53 -8.92 -22.26
N SER A 221 -11.78 -9.03 -23.36
CA SER A 221 -10.53 -8.28 -23.57
C SER A 221 -10.76 -6.77 -23.43
N LYS A 222 -11.81 -6.23 -24.04
CA LYS A 222 -12.15 -4.80 -23.96
C LYS A 222 -12.41 -4.34 -22.52
N ILE A 223 -13.20 -5.12 -21.77
CA ILE A 223 -13.54 -4.81 -20.38
C ILE A 223 -12.30 -4.88 -19.49
N LEU A 224 -11.52 -5.97 -19.59
CA LEU A 224 -10.29 -6.17 -18.82
C LEU A 224 -9.30 -5.02 -19.03
N LEU A 225 -9.07 -4.61 -20.28
CA LEU A 225 -8.19 -3.48 -20.57
C LEU A 225 -8.77 -2.15 -20.06
N ALA A 226 -10.10 -1.94 -20.14
CA ALA A 226 -10.74 -0.73 -19.63
C ALA A 226 -10.64 -0.58 -18.11
N ILE A 227 -10.60 -1.69 -17.36
CA ILE A 227 -10.40 -1.68 -15.91
C ILE A 227 -8.92 -1.63 -15.49
N GLY A 228 -7.98 -1.70 -16.44
CA GLY A 228 -6.54 -1.68 -16.15
C GLY A 228 -5.94 -3.06 -15.88
N TRP A 229 -6.61 -4.14 -16.26
CA TRP A 229 -6.06 -5.49 -16.19
C TRP A 229 -5.17 -5.76 -17.40
N GLU A 230 -3.85 -5.77 -17.16
CA GLU A 230 -2.85 -5.84 -18.23
C GLU A 230 -2.15 -7.21 -18.32
N ALA A 231 -2.45 -8.15 -17.42
CA ALA A 231 -1.70 -9.41 -17.31
C ALA A 231 -2.62 -10.63 -17.28
N SER A 232 -2.95 -11.17 -18.45
CA SER A 232 -3.57 -12.50 -18.64
C SER A 232 -3.74 -12.80 -20.14
N ARG A 233 -4.18 -14.00 -20.51
CA ARG A 233 -4.47 -14.34 -21.92
C ARG A 233 -5.79 -13.74 -22.40
N GLU A 234 -6.64 -13.38 -21.45
CA GLU A 234 -7.99 -12.86 -21.63
C GLU A 234 -7.96 -11.39 -22.04
N ILE A 235 -6.85 -10.67 -21.79
CA ILE A 235 -6.64 -9.31 -22.30
C ILE A 235 -6.53 -9.26 -23.82
N LEU A 236 -6.27 -10.40 -24.47
CA LEU A 236 -6.09 -10.48 -25.92
C LEU A 236 -7.43 -10.65 -26.61
N SER A 237 -7.69 -9.80 -27.60
CA SER A 237 -8.78 -10.03 -28.56
C SER A 237 -8.59 -11.37 -29.27
N TYR A 238 -9.66 -11.89 -29.85
CA TYR A 238 -9.64 -13.17 -30.56
C TYR A 238 -8.53 -13.27 -31.62
N ASN A 239 -8.32 -12.20 -32.39
CA ASN A 239 -7.32 -12.19 -33.44
C ASN A 239 -5.90 -12.15 -32.88
N GLN A 240 -5.65 -11.33 -31.85
CA GLN A 240 -4.36 -11.25 -31.17
C GLN A 240 -4.00 -12.60 -30.53
N TYR A 241 -4.95 -13.21 -29.83
CA TYR A 241 -4.76 -14.53 -29.21
C TYR A 241 -4.36 -15.59 -30.24
N ASN A 242 -5.07 -15.66 -31.37
CA ASN A 242 -4.75 -16.62 -32.42
C ASN A 242 -3.40 -16.34 -33.07
N ALA A 243 -3.04 -15.07 -33.28
CA ALA A 243 -1.73 -14.68 -33.81
C ALA A 243 -0.60 -15.12 -32.87
N ILE A 244 -0.77 -14.90 -31.56
CA ILE A 244 0.20 -15.30 -30.54
C ILE A 244 0.30 -16.83 -30.45
N GLN A 245 -0.82 -17.55 -30.46
CA GLN A 245 -0.79 -19.01 -30.49
C GLN A 245 -0.07 -19.57 -31.73
N LYS A 246 -0.29 -18.98 -32.91
CA LYS A 246 0.43 -19.37 -34.13
C LYS A 246 1.93 -19.10 -33.97
N PHE A 247 2.30 -17.93 -33.47
CA PHE A 247 3.69 -17.56 -33.23
C PHE A 247 4.37 -18.50 -32.23
N ILE A 248 3.70 -18.86 -31.14
CA ILE A 248 4.18 -19.84 -30.16
C ILE A 248 4.46 -21.21 -30.82
N ARG A 249 3.58 -21.68 -31.72
CA ARG A 249 3.81 -22.92 -32.46
C ARG A 249 5.01 -22.83 -33.40
N GLU A 250 5.23 -21.70 -34.05
CA GLU A 250 6.41 -21.48 -34.89
C GLU A 250 7.70 -21.41 -34.05
N LEU A 251 7.68 -20.78 -32.88
CA LEU A 251 8.81 -20.78 -31.94
C LEU A 251 9.20 -22.21 -31.53
N LEU A 252 8.21 -23.08 -31.27
CA LEU A 252 8.48 -24.48 -30.93
C LEU A 252 9.14 -25.26 -32.07
N LYS A 253 8.72 -25.04 -33.32
CA LYS A 253 9.37 -25.65 -34.49
C LYS A 253 10.84 -25.25 -34.60
N ILE A 254 11.16 -23.99 -34.31
CA ILE A 254 12.53 -23.47 -34.30
C ILE A 254 13.37 -24.14 -33.20
N GLY A 255 12.77 -24.44 -32.04
CA GLY A 255 13.46 -25.10 -30.91
C GLY A 255 13.73 -26.59 -31.12
N CYS A 256 12.85 -27.31 -31.83
CA CYS A 256 12.91 -28.77 -31.99
C CYS A 256 13.67 -29.26 -33.24
N ASN A 257 13.63 -28.51 -34.36
CA ASN A 257 14.26 -28.97 -35.60
C ASN A 257 15.69 -28.44 -35.74
N GLY A 258 16.66 -29.26 -35.32
CA GLY A 258 18.10 -29.00 -35.50
C GLY A 258 18.59 -29.09 -36.96
N GLU A 259 17.80 -29.62 -37.90
CA GLU A 259 18.30 -30.06 -39.22
C GLU A 259 17.74 -29.28 -40.42
N ASP A 260 16.58 -28.61 -40.33
CA ASP A 260 16.02 -27.76 -41.41
C ASP A 260 16.47 -26.28 -41.34
N ILE A 261 17.65 -26.06 -40.79
CA ILE A 261 18.17 -24.73 -40.45
C ILE A 261 18.65 -23.94 -41.69
N LYS A 262 18.77 -24.56 -42.87
CA LYS A 262 19.35 -23.90 -44.05
C LYS A 262 18.51 -22.78 -44.68
N GLN A 263 17.21 -22.66 -44.38
CA GLN A 263 16.38 -21.55 -44.89
C GLN A 263 15.85 -20.59 -43.81
N ASN A 264 15.66 -21.03 -42.56
CA ASN A 264 15.15 -20.16 -41.48
C ASN A 264 16.23 -19.53 -40.56
N SER A 265 17.49 -19.98 -40.64
CA SER A 265 18.60 -19.46 -39.82
C SER A 265 18.98 -18.00 -40.07
N LYS A 266 18.56 -17.41 -41.19
CA LYS A 266 18.83 -16.00 -41.48
C LYS A 266 17.99 -15.03 -40.65
N LEU A 267 16.88 -15.47 -40.03
CA LEU A 267 15.89 -14.53 -39.50
C LEU A 267 16.05 -14.15 -38.01
N ASN A 268 16.67 -14.97 -37.15
CA ASN A 268 17.21 -14.49 -35.85
C ASN A 268 17.98 -15.60 -35.09
N PRO A 269 19.32 -15.64 -35.10
CA PRO A 269 20.09 -16.65 -34.34
C PRO A 269 19.82 -16.58 -32.83
N LYS A 270 19.44 -15.40 -32.32
CA LYS A 270 19.08 -15.18 -30.92
C LYS A 270 17.79 -15.91 -30.51
N LEU A 271 16.81 -16.06 -31.43
CA LEU A 271 15.58 -16.80 -31.14
C LEU A 271 15.84 -18.30 -30.97
N ALA A 272 16.64 -18.89 -31.86
CA ALA A 272 17.03 -20.28 -31.79
C ALA A 272 17.81 -20.58 -30.49
N GLN A 273 18.71 -19.67 -30.10
CA GLN A 273 19.44 -19.78 -28.83
C GLN A 273 18.51 -19.77 -27.61
N VAL A 274 17.53 -18.87 -27.57
CA VAL A 274 16.58 -18.76 -26.46
C VAL A 274 15.66 -19.98 -26.37
N MET A 275 15.24 -20.52 -27.52
CA MET A 275 14.37 -21.70 -27.60
C MET A 275 15.11 -23.04 -27.40
N LYS A 276 16.45 -23.04 -27.35
CA LYS A 276 17.24 -24.26 -27.18
C LYS A 276 16.89 -25.00 -25.89
N GLY A 277 16.55 -26.29 -26.03
CA GLY A 277 16.18 -27.19 -24.93
C GLY A 277 14.72 -27.05 -24.48
N ILE A 278 13.87 -26.37 -25.25
CA ILE A 278 12.43 -26.29 -25.01
C ILE A 278 11.73 -27.26 -25.96
N GLU A 279 11.42 -28.47 -25.47
CA GLU A 279 10.75 -29.52 -26.26
C GLU A 279 9.23 -29.28 -26.39
N ARG A 280 8.65 -28.63 -25.38
CA ARG A 280 7.22 -28.30 -25.32
C ARG A 280 7.00 -27.04 -24.50
N ILE A 281 5.81 -26.46 -24.58
CA ILE A 281 5.39 -25.34 -23.73
C ILE A 281 4.32 -25.86 -22.79
N ASP A 282 4.67 -25.95 -21.51
CA ASP A 282 3.78 -26.40 -20.45
C ASP A 282 2.82 -25.27 -20.03
N ASP A 283 3.30 -24.02 -20.05
CA ASP A 283 2.47 -22.84 -19.79
C ASP A 283 2.99 -21.60 -20.52
N TRP A 284 2.10 -20.62 -20.73
CA TRP A 284 2.48 -19.31 -21.26
C TRP A 284 1.65 -18.17 -20.69
N GLY A 285 2.33 -17.10 -20.29
CA GLY A 285 1.72 -15.88 -19.79
C GLY A 285 1.94 -14.72 -20.74
N ILE A 286 1.13 -13.67 -20.62
CA ILE A 286 1.35 -12.44 -21.37
C ILE A 286 0.97 -11.22 -20.53
N THR A 287 1.73 -10.16 -20.69
CA THR A 287 1.47 -8.86 -20.07
C THR A 287 1.56 -7.78 -21.13
N MET A 288 0.61 -6.85 -21.14
CA MET A 288 0.69 -5.64 -21.96
C MET A 288 1.66 -4.66 -21.29
N VAL A 289 2.64 -4.16 -22.05
CA VAL A 289 3.63 -3.19 -21.55
C VAL A 289 3.28 -1.78 -22.02
N ASP A 290 2.70 -1.69 -23.20
CA ASP A 290 2.22 -0.47 -23.85
C ASP A 290 1.19 -0.88 -24.92
N ASN A 291 0.50 0.08 -25.53
CA ASN A 291 -0.49 -0.21 -26.56
C ASN A 291 0.12 -1.08 -27.68
N CYS A 292 -0.46 -2.26 -27.88
CA CYS A 292 0.01 -3.28 -28.83
C CYS A 292 1.43 -3.85 -28.58
N LYS A 293 2.08 -3.52 -27.45
CA LYS A 293 3.36 -4.10 -27.02
C LYS A 293 3.14 -5.06 -25.87
N PHE A 294 3.66 -6.26 -26.00
CA PHE A 294 3.46 -7.32 -25.04
C PHE A 294 4.76 -7.97 -24.62
N ARG A 295 4.78 -8.40 -23.36
CA ARG A 295 5.78 -9.30 -22.81
C ARG A 295 5.17 -10.69 -22.72
N LEU A 296 5.62 -11.59 -23.57
CA LEU A 296 5.22 -12.99 -23.62
C LEU A 296 6.20 -13.83 -22.79
N TYR A 297 5.66 -14.66 -21.91
CA TYR A 297 6.41 -15.60 -21.08
C TYR A 297 6.09 -17.01 -21.52
N LEU A 298 7.12 -17.82 -21.76
CA LEU A 298 6.95 -19.25 -22.03
C LEU A 298 7.62 -20.04 -20.92
N PHE A 299 6.94 -21.10 -20.49
CA PHE A 299 7.40 -22.00 -19.45
C PHE A 299 7.45 -23.43 -19.99
N HIS A 300 8.56 -24.09 -19.68
CA HIS A 300 8.76 -25.51 -19.91
C HIS A 300 9.39 -26.14 -18.68
N LEU A 301 8.85 -27.27 -18.23
CA LEU A 301 9.48 -28.11 -17.23
C LEU A 301 10.23 -29.24 -17.93
N SER A 302 11.56 -29.23 -17.84
CA SER A 302 12.38 -30.28 -18.44
C SER A 302 12.14 -31.63 -17.75
N ARG A 303 12.60 -32.72 -18.39
CA ARG A 303 12.50 -34.09 -17.83
C ARG A 303 13.20 -34.21 -16.47
N ASP A 304 14.27 -33.44 -16.28
CA ASP A 304 15.03 -33.38 -15.03
C ASP A 304 14.39 -32.46 -13.97
N LYS A 305 13.12 -32.05 -14.20
CA LYS A 305 12.36 -31.10 -13.38
C LYS A 305 13.03 -29.73 -13.25
N GLN A 306 13.89 -29.35 -14.20
CA GLN A 306 14.45 -28.00 -14.22
C GLN A 306 13.51 -27.05 -14.98
N PRO A 307 13.05 -25.96 -14.35
CA PRO A 307 12.18 -25.00 -14.99
C PRO A 307 12.99 -24.16 -15.99
N ILE A 308 12.54 -24.13 -17.24
CA ILE A 308 13.03 -23.23 -18.27
C ILE A 308 11.98 -22.17 -18.50
N THR A 309 12.35 -20.91 -18.26
CA THR A 309 11.51 -19.76 -18.58
C THR A 309 12.19 -18.87 -19.62
N THR A 310 11.41 -18.45 -20.60
CA THR A 310 11.86 -17.50 -21.61
C THR A 310 10.90 -16.32 -21.69
N THR A 311 11.44 -15.17 -22.05
CA THR A 311 10.67 -13.93 -22.15
C THR A 311 10.93 -13.28 -23.49
N PHE A 312 9.86 -12.91 -24.17
CA PHE A 312 9.85 -12.23 -25.47
C PHE A 312 9.12 -10.89 -25.32
N TYR A 313 9.75 -9.83 -25.79
CA TYR A 313 9.12 -8.54 -26.02
C TYR A 313 8.67 -8.50 -27.46
N ILE A 314 7.35 -8.44 -27.66
CA ILE A 314 6.71 -8.55 -28.97
C ILE A 314 5.80 -7.35 -29.22
N VAL A 315 5.70 -6.94 -30.47
CA VAL A 315 4.77 -5.90 -30.94
C VAL A 315 3.84 -6.49 -31.96
N LEU A 316 2.54 -6.22 -31.81
CA LEU A 316 1.51 -6.59 -32.78
C LEU A 316 1.12 -5.35 -33.58
N ASN A 317 1.20 -5.38 -34.91
CA ASN A 317 0.64 -4.31 -35.72
C ASN A 317 -0.90 -4.42 -35.83
N GLU A 318 -1.53 -3.50 -36.56
CA GLU A 318 -2.99 -3.49 -36.77
C GLU A 318 -3.52 -4.78 -37.44
N LYS A 319 -2.69 -5.45 -38.24
CA LYS A 319 -2.99 -6.74 -38.87
C LYS A 319 -2.65 -7.95 -37.98
N ASN A 320 -2.22 -7.72 -36.74
CA ASN A 320 -1.76 -8.73 -35.77
C ASN A 320 -0.51 -9.51 -36.22
N HIS A 321 0.33 -8.93 -37.09
CA HIS A 321 1.65 -9.47 -37.34
C HIS A 321 2.57 -9.19 -36.15
N ILE A 322 3.31 -10.22 -35.74
CA ILE A 322 4.17 -10.19 -34.57
C ILE A 322 5.60 -9.86 -35.00
N SER A 323 6.16 -8.81 -34.40
CA SER A 323 7.59 -8.48 -34.47
C SER A 323 8.22 -8.71 -33.10
N VAL A 324 9.40 -9.32 -33.04
CA VAL A 324 10.14 -9.53 -31.79
C VAL A 324 11.17 -8.41 -31.62
N GLU A 325 10.98 -7.57 -30.60
CA GLU A 325 11.95 -6.52 -30.25
C GLU A 325 13.15 -7.11 -29.49
N SER A 326 12.88 -8.00 -28.54
CA SER A 326 13.94 -8.70 -27.80
C SER A 326 13.45 -10.01 -27.21
N CYS A 327 14.39 -10.90 -26.93
CA CYS A 327 14.13 -12.17 -26.25
C CYS A 327 15.28 -12.53 -25.32
N LYS A 328 14.97 -13.25 -24.24
CA LYS A 328 15.95 -13.81 -23.31
C LYS A 328 15.47 -15.12 -22.69
N LYS A 329 16.43 -15.97 -22.33
CA LYS A 329 16.24 -17.10 -21.41
C LYS A 329 16.52 -16.57 -20.01
N ASN A 330 15.60 -16.78 -19.08
CA ASN A 330 15.75 -16.24 -17.73
C ASN A 330 16.63 -17.17 -16.90
N GLU A 331 17.51 -16.56 -16.09
CA GLU A 331 18.31 -17.28 -15.11
C GLU A 331 17.49 -17.57 -13.86
N TYR A 332 17.66 -18.78 -13.33
CA TYR A 332 17.01 -19.18 -12.09
C TYR A 332 17.85 -18.69 -10.91
N ILE A 333 17.36 -17.68 -10.18
CA ILE A 333 18.12 -17.01 -9.09
C ILE A 333 18.20 -17.85 -7.79
N GLY A 334 17.50 -18.98 -7.73
CA GLY A 334 17.62 -19.96 -6.64
C GLY A 334 16.31 -20.27 -5.93
N VAL A 335 16.32 -21.31 -5.10
CA VAL A 335 15.23 -21.67 -4.19
C VAL A 335 15.47 -20.95 -2.87
N HIS A 336 14.55 -20.08 -2.44
CA HIS A 336 14.60 -19.51 -1.10
C HIS A 336 13.90 -20.45 -0.10
N PRO A 337 14.64 -21.15 0.79
CA PRO A 337 14.01 -21.78 1.94
C PRO A 337 13.50 -20.66 2.86
N ILE A 338 12.20 -20.64 3.13
CA ILE A 338 11.62 -19.72 4.11
C ILE A 338 12.21 -20.08 5.48
N PRO A 339 13.00 -19.20 6.15
CA PRO A 339 13.55 -19.51 7.45
C PRO A 339 12.40 -19.61 8.47
N ALA A 340 12.43 -20.63 9.32
CA ALA A 340 11.43 -20.82 10.37
C ALA A 340 11.41 -19.70 11.45
N ASN A 341 12.40 -18.80 11.42
CA ASN A 341 12.74 -17.92 12.54
C ASN A 341 12.67 -16.42 12.21
N ILE A 342 11.72 -15.97 11.37
CA ILE A 342 11.48 -14.53 11.21
C ILE A 342 10.76 -14.02 12.47
N GLN A 343 11.53 -13.52 13.44
CA GLN A 343 10.99 -12.79 14.59
C GLN A 343 10.79 -11.32 14.22
N ILE A 344 9.53 -10.93 14.08
CA ILE A 344 9.13 -9.52 14.03
C ILE A 344 9.18 -8.99 15.47
N LEU A 345 9.94 -7.91 15.70
CA LEU A 345 10.01 -7.22 16.99
C LEU A 345 8.59 -6.86 17.48
N LYS A 346 8.26 -7.34 18.69
CA LYS A 346 6.92 -7.27 19.30
C LYS A 346 6.65 -5.99 20.08
N GLU A 347 7.60 -5.07 20.20
CA GLU A 347 7.42 -3.86 20.99
C GLU A 347 6.91 -2.71 20.14
N LYS A 348 5.60 -2.74 19.83
CA LYS A 348 4.84 -1.53 19.52
C LYS A 348 4.27 -0.97 20.83
N GLY A 349 4.34 0.36 21.01
CA GLY A 349 3.41 1.06 21.90
C GLY A 349 3.83 1.29 23.35
N LYS A 350 5.12 1.57 23.64
CA LYS A 350 5.48 2.28 24.88
C LYS A 350 6.55 3.32 24.59
N SER A 351 6.13 4.52 24.18
CA SER A 351 7.02 5.68 24.17
C SER A 351 6.76 6.51 25.42
N LEU A 352 7.45 6.20 26.52
CA LEU A 352 7.84 7.26 27.44
C LEU A 352 8.98 7.98 26.74
N TRP A 353 8.74 9.22 26.31
CA TRP A 353 9.75 10.01 25.62
C TRP A 353 10.80 10.41 26.65
N SER A 354 12.02 9.89 26.50
CA SER A 354 13.13 10.35 27.36
C SER A 354 13.39 11.83 27.11
N TYR A 355 14.02 12.47 28.08
CA TYR A 355 14.45 13.86 27.96
C TYR A 355 15.24 14.13 26.68
N GLU A 356 16.18 13.26 26.31
CA GLU A 356 16.99 13.41 25.08
C GLU A 356 16.13 13.38 23.82
N LYS A 357 15.12 12.50 23.79
CA LYS A 357 14.19 12.39 22.67
C LYS A 357 13.32 13.65 22.55
N ILE A 358 12.83 14.19 23.66
CA ILE A 358 12.08 15.45 23.71
C ILE A 358 12.93 16.59 23.12
N ILE A 359 14.16 16.76 23.62
CA ILE A 359 15.07 17.80 23.14
C ILE A 359 15.42 17.62 21.66
N SER A 360 15.56 16.39 21.17
CA SER A 360 15.89 16.12 19.77
C SER A 360 14.82 16.60 18.78
N LEU A 361 13.56 16.76 19.25
CA LEU A 361 12.40 17.10 18.43
C LEU A 361 12.02 18.58 18.49
N LEU A 362 12.72 19.38 19.29
CA LEU A 362 12.56 20.84 19.38
C LEU A 362 13.34 21.63 18.31
N LYS A 363 13.96 20.95 17.32
CA LYS A 363 14.84 21.55 16.31
C LYS A 363 14.11 22.38 15.25
#